data_AF-A0A354TB51-F1
#
_entry.id   AF-A0A354TB51-F1
#
_cell.length_a   1.000
_cell.length_b   1.000
_cell.length_c   1.000
_cell.angle_alpha   90.00
_cell.angle_beta   90.00
_cell.angle_gamma   90.00
#
_symmetry.space_group_name_H-M   'P 1'
#
loop_
_entity.id
_entity.type
_entity.pdbx_description
1 polymer ?
#
loop_
_entity_poly.entity_id
_entity_poly.type
_entity_poly.pdbx_seq_one_letter_code
_entity_poly.pdbx_strand_id
1 'polypeptide(L)'
;IHSIPDPRRGTFTPVGQQLFDEKTLREVAGIGNGQFYMAQNLSSLSDVFGTIDQLEKTKIERRKITETEELFYWPLVVSAGALFLALLLSLTVLHSAPEPAVT
;
A
#
# COMPACT_ATOMS: atom_id res chain seq x y z
N ILE A 1 5.67 5.26 -30.92
CA ILE A 1 5.24 6.67 -31.12
C ILE A 1 3.89 6.81 -30.42
N HIS A 2 3.86 7.34 -29.20
CA HIS A 2 2.62 7.52 -28.45
C HIS A 2 2.09 8.93 -28.70
N SER A 3 1.02 9.05 -29.47
CA SER A 3 0.35 10.31 -29.76
C SER A 3 -0.81 10.50 -28.79
N ILE A 4 -0.89 11.67 -28.15
CA ILE A 4 -2.06 12.07 -27.38
C ILE A 4 -3.01 12.83 -28.32
N PRO A 5 -4.24 12.34 -28.57
CA PRO A 5 -5.18 13.03 -29.43
C PRO A 5 -5.69 14.32 -28.75
N ASP A 6 -5.50 15.47 -29.41
CA ASP A 6 -6.13 16.74 -29.04
C ASP A 6 -7.54 16.81 -29.67
N PRO A 7 -8.62 16.83 -28.87
CA PRO A 7 -10.00 16.81 -29.37
C PRO A 7 -10.44 18.11 -30.07
N ARG A 8 -9.65 19.19 -30.06
CA ARG A 8 -10.09 20.50 -30.57
C ARG A 8 -9.59 20.87 -31.97
N ARG A 9 -8.47 20.30 -32.43
CA ARG A 9 -7.75 20.87 -33.58
C ARG A 9 -7.51 19.92 -34.76
N GLY A 10 -7.97 18.66 -34.68
CA GLY A 10 -7.86 17.69 -35.79
C GLY A 10 -6.43 17.48 -36.34
N THR A 11 -5.43 17.99 -35.63
CA THR A 11 -4.03 18.02 -36.03
C THR A 11 -3.30 17.12 -35.04
N PHE A 12 -2.70 16.04 -35.55
CA PHE A 12 -1.74 15.28 -34.77
C PHE A 12 -0.52 16.17 -34.62
N THR A 13 -0.29 16.75 -33.45
CA THR A 13 1.04 17.26 -33.12
C THR A 13 1.89 16.01 -33.00
N PRO A 14 2.86 15.74 -33.90
CA PRO A 14 3.94 14.87 -33.49
C PRO A 14 4.53 15.61 -32.29
N VAL A 15 4.36 15.06 -31.09
CA VAL A 15 5.34 15.31 -30.04
C VAL A 15 6.62 14.84 -30.70
N GLY A 16 7.34 15.82 -31.26
CA GLY A 16 8.62 15.63 -31.90
C GLY A 16 9.37 14.78 -30.92
N GLN A 17 9.93 13.68 -31.44
CA GLN A 17 10.88 12.83 -30.75
C GLN A 17 11.56 13.68 -29.70
N GLN A 18 11.22 13.50 -28.42
CA GLN A 18 12.05 14.09 -27.39
C GLN A 18 13.34 13.31 -27.57
N LEU A 19 14.23 13.89 -28.38
CA LEU A 19 15.45 13.29 -28.87
C LEU A 19 16.14 12.83 -27.61
N PHE A 20 16.25 11.53 -27.44
CA PHE A 20 16.96 10.94 -26.33
C PHE A 20 18.42 11.36 -26.50
N ASP A 21 18.79 12.48 -25.88
CA ASP A 21 20.11 13.06 -25.98
C ASP A 21 21.03 12.36 -24.98
N GLU A 22 21.53 11.21 -25.43
CA GLU A 22 22.48 10.41 -24.68
C GLU A 22 23.75 11.20 -24.31
N LYS A 23 24.15 12.16 -25.15
CA LYS A 23 25.36 12.94 -24.94
C LYS A 23 25.19 13.86 -23.73
N THR A 24 24.09 14.60 -23.68
CA THR A 24 23.78 15.46 -22.52
C THR A 24 23.61 14.64 -21.24
N LEU A 25 22.94 13.48 -21.32
CA LEU A 25 22.76 12.62 -20.14
C LEU A 25 24.10 12.09 -19.60
N ARG A 26 25.03 11.72 -20.47
CA ARG A 26 26.38 11.29 -20.09
C ARG A 26 27.20 12.44 -19.49
N GLU A 27 27.06 13.65 -20.04
CA GLU A 27 27.72 14.85 -19.51
C GLU A 27 27.23 15.18 -18.09
N VAL A 28 25.91 15.17 -17.86
CA VAL A 28 25.32 15.39 -16.53
C VAL A 28 25.80 14.34 -15.52
N ALA A 29 25.85 13.06 -15.91
CA ALA A 29 26.39 12.01 -15.05
C ALA A 29 27.86 12.29 -14.67
N GLY A 30 28.67 12.73 -15.64
CA GLY A 30 30.07 13.11 -15.42
C GLY A 30 30.23 14.28 -14.45
N ILE A 31 29.39 15.31 -14.54
CA ILE A 31 29.39 16.45 -13.60
C ILE A 31 29.17 15.97 -12.15
N GLY A 32 28.28 14.99 -11.95
CA GLY A 32 27.97 14.44 -10.64
C GLY A 32 28.89 13.33 -10.14
N ASN A 33 29.98 13.00 -10.86
CA ASN A 33 30.78 11.78 -10.64
C ASN A 33 29.93 10.49 -10.66
N GLY A 34 28.80 10.51 -11.36
CA GLY A 34 27.91 9.38 -11.56
C GLY A 34 28.25 8.58 -12.81
N GLN A 35 27.48 7.52 -13.05
CA GLN A 35 27.60 6.68 -14.24
C GLN A 35 26.31 6.77 -15.07
N PHE A 36 26.44 6.72 -16.39
CA PHE A 36 25.30 6.68 -17.30
C PHE A 36 24.98 5.23 -17.66
N TYR A 37 23.70 4.85 -17.56
CA TYR A 37 23.22 3.52 -17.88
C TYR A 37 22.04 3.58 -18.86
N MET A 38 22.10 2.81 -19.95
CA MET A 38 20.95 2.61 -20.84
C MET A 38 20.16 1.37 -20.42
N ALA A 39 19.07 1.57 -19.70
CA ALA A 39 18.14 0.50 -19.36
C ALA A 39 17.11 0.29 -20.48
N GLN A 40 17.51 -0.41 -21.57
CA GLN A 40 16.64 -0.67 -22.73
C GLN A 40 15.67 -1.85 -22.52
N ASN A 41 15.90 -2.66 -21.48
CA ASN A 41 15.08 -3.81 -21.14
C ASN A 41 15.03 -4.02 -19.60
N LEU A 42 14.08 -4.83 -19.13
CA LEU A 42 13.91 -5.07 -17.69
C LEU A 42 15.14 -5.69 -17.01
N SER A 43 15.91 -6.54 -17.71
CA SER A 43 17.15 -7.12 -17.18
C SER A 43 18.17 -6.02 -16.88
N SER A 44 18.45 -5.17 -17.87
CA SER A 44 19.38 -4.05 -17.73
C SER A 44 18.94 -3.06 -16.64
N LEU A 45 17.64 -2.88 -16.43
CA LEU A 45 17.13 -2.06 -15.34
C LEU A 45 17.45 -2.68 -13.97
N SER A 46 17.23 -3.99 -13.82
CA SER A 46 17.54 -4.73 -12.59
C SER A 46 19.03 -4.70 -12.27
N ASP A 47 19.88 -4.85 -13.29
CA ASP A 47 21.34 -4.83 -13.15
C ASP A 47 21.84 -3.45 -12.69
N VAL A 48 21.25 -2.37 -13.22
CA VAL A 48 21.53 -1.00 -12.81
C VAL A 48 21.14 -0.77 -11.35
N PHE A 49 19.94 -1.18 -10.94
CA PHE A 49 19.52 -1.06 -9.54
C PHE A 49 20.41 -1.89 -8.60
N GLY A 50 20.81 -3.11 -8.99
CA GLY A 50 21.74 -3.91 -8.21
C GLY A 50 23.13 -3.28 -8.07
N THR A 51 23.56 -2.49 -9.06
CA THR A 51 24.81 -1.72 -8.98
C THR A 51 24.66 -0.51 -8.05
N ILE A 52 23.52 0.19 -8.12
CA ILE A 52 23.21 1.33 -7.24
C ILE A 52 23.18 0.87 -5.78
N ASP A 53 22.53 -0.25 -5.47
CA ASP A 53 22.44 -0.82 -4.12
C ASP A 53 23.82 -1.14 -3.53
N GLN A 54 24.79 -1.57 -4.34
CA GLN A 54 26.17 -1.83 -3.88
C GLN A 54 26.92 -0.55 -3.51
N LEU A 55 26.53 0.59 -4.06
CA LEU A 55 27.14 1.90 -3.80
C LEU A 55 26.47 2.63 -2.63
N GLU A 56 25.35 2.13 -2.11
CA GLU A 56 24.69 2.70 -0.92
C GLU A 56 25.54 2.47 0.33
N LYS A 57 26.05 3.56 0.91
CA LYS A 57 26.89 3.52 2.12
C LYS A 57 26.13 3.14 3.39
N THR A 58 24.80 3.28 3.38
CA THR A 58 23.94 3.07 4.54
C THR A 58 22.67 2.37 4.11
N LYS A 59 22.43 1.17 4.64
CA LYS A 59 21.16 0.47 4.48
C LYS A 59 20.10 1.25 5.25
N ILE A 60 19.17 1.89 4.55
CA ILE A 60 18.02 2.54 5.21
C ILE A 60 17.09 1.42 5.69
N GLU A 61 17.35 0.88 6.88
CA GLU A 61 16.39 0.08 7.60
C GLU A 61 15.26 1.00 8.07
N ARG A 62 14.24 1.19 7.22
CA ARG A 62 13.03 1.89 7.64
C ARG A 62 12.44 1.13 8.81
N ARG A 63 12.63 1.67 10.02
CA ARG A 63 11.90 1.23 11.20
C ARG A 63 10.44 1.60 10.99
N LYS A 64 9.67 0.64 10.50
CA LYS A 64 8.22 0.78 10.35
C LYS A 64 7.61 0.75 11.75
N ILE A 65 7.45 1.91 12.36
CA ILE A 65 6.63 2.07 13.56
C ILE A 65 5.19 2.12 13.07
N THR A 66 4.43 1.07 13.38
CA THR A 66 2.99 1.04 13.14
C THR A 66 2.32 1.41 14.45
N GLU A 67 1.62 2.54 14.47
CA GLU A 67 0.69 2.88 15.54
C GLU A 67 -0.59 2.05 15.34
N THR A 68 -0.89 1.16 16.28
CA THR A 68 -2.08 0.31 16.25
C THR A 68 -3.00 0.71 17.39
N GLU A 69 -4.27 0.99 17.08
CA GLU A 69 -5.31 1.22 18.07
C GLU A 69 -6.12 -0.06 18.28
N GLU A 70 -6.21 -0.50 19.54
CA GLU A 70 -6.95 -1.70 19.93
C GLU A 70 -8.43 -1.38 20.16
N LEU A 71 -9.27 -1.58 19.14
CA LEU A 71 -10.72 -1.28 19.18
C LEU A 71 -11.58 -2.41 19.79
N PHE A 72 -11.00 -3.55 20.16
CA PHE A 72 -11.75 -4.75 20.58
C PHE A 72 -12.45 -4.60 21.94
N TYR A 73 -12.08 -3.61 22.76
CA TYR A 73 -12.67 -3.41 24.09
C TYR A 73 -14.17 -3.11 24.04
N TRP A 74 -14.63 -2.35 23.06
CA TRP A 74 -16.04 -2.02 22.92
C TRP A 74 -16.94 -3.26 22.70
N PRO A 75 -16.70 -4.10 21.66
CA PRO A 75 -17.50 -5.30 21.47
C PRO A 75 -17.34 -6.30 22.62
N LEU A 76 -16.19 -6.34 23.29
CA LEU A 76 -15.97 -7.17 24.48
C LEU A 76 -16.89 -6.77 25.64
N VAL A 77 -16.95 -5.48 25.97
CA VAL A 77 -17.81 -4.98 27.07
C VAL A 77 -19.28 -5.18 26.75
N VAL A 78 -19.69 -4.89 25.51
CA VAL A 78 -21.09 -5.08 25.07
C VAL A 78 -21.51 -6.55 25.16
N SER A 79 -20.68 -7.47 24.66
CA SER A 79 -20.98 -8.90 24.71
C SER A 79 -20.98 -9.46 26.13
N ALA A 80 -20.03 -9.06 26.98
CA ALA A 80 -19.99 -9.44 28.39
C ALA A 80 -21.24 -8.94 29.14
N GLY A 81 -21.67 -7.70 28.89
CA GLY A 81 -22.89 -7.14 29.47
C GLY A 81 -24.15 -7.87 29.02
N ALA A 82 -24.27 -8.19 27.72
CA ALA A 82 -25.39 -8.96 27.20
C ALA A 82 -25.44 -10.38 27.80
N LEU A 83 -24.29 -11.03 27.96
CA LEU A 83 -24.19 -12.36 28.57
C LEU A 83 -24.57 -12.32 30.06
N PHE A 84 -24.09 -11.31 30.79
CA PHE A 84 -24.45 -11.10 32.19
C PHE A 84 -25.95 -10.87 32.37
N LEU A 85 -26.53 -10.03 31.51
CA LEU A 85 -27.98 -9.78 31.50
C LEU A 85 -28.76 -11.08 31.19
N ALA A 86 -28.35 -11.85 30.19
CA ALA A 86 -28.96 -13.13 29.86
C ALA A 86 -28.92 -14.12 31.03
N LEU A 87 -27.80 -14.16 31.77
CA LEU A 87 -27.67 -15.00 32.97
C LEU A 87 -28.63 -14.57 34.08
N LEU A 88 -28.76 -13.27 34.34
CA LEU A 88 -29.72 -12.74 35.31
C LEU A 88 -31.16 -13.12 34.94
N LEU A 89 -31.55 -12.93 33.66
CA LEU A 89 -32.89 -13.28 33.19
C LEU A 89 -33.17 -14.79 33.31
N SER A 90 -32.18 -15.63 33.02
CA SER A 90 -32.29 -17.08 33.16
C SER A 90 -32.54 -17.49 34.61
N LEU A 91 -31.83 -16.85 35.56
CA LEU A 91 -31.96 -17.15 36.99
C LEU A 91 -33.27 -16.62 37.61
N THR A 92 -33.85 -15.54 37.11
CA THR A 92 -35.07 -14.94 37.70
C THR A 92 -36.36 -15.34 36.98
N VAL A 93 -36.40 -15.20 35.65
CA VAL A 93 -37.63 -15.33 34.85
C VAL A 93 -37.82 -16.75 34.32
N LEU A 94 -36.74 -17.44 33.94
CA LEU A 94 -36.85 -18.75 33.30
C LEU A 94 -36.99 -19.90 34.30
N HIS A 95 -36.54 -19.72 35.54
CA HIS A 95 -36.72 -20.71 36.62
C HIS A 95 -38.11 -20.70 37.27
N SER A 96 -38.94 -19.69 36.97
CA SER A 96 -40.27 -19.51 37.58
C SER A 96 -41.44 -19.89 36.66
N ALA A 97 -41.18 -20.51 35.49
CA ALA A 97 -42.23 -21.09 34.67
C ALA A 97 -42.78 -22.38 35.34
N PRO A 98 -44.05 -22.41 35.78
CA PRO A 98 -44.65 -23.61 36.37
C PRO A 98 -44.85 -24.68 35.29
N GLU A 99 -44.65 -25.96 35.64
CA GLU A 99 -44.91 -27.09 34.74
C GLU A 99 -46.34 -27.02 34.18
N PRO A 100 -46.57 -27.28 32.88
CA PRO A 100 -47.91 -27.49 32.38
C PRO A 100 -48.45 -28.78 32.99
N ALA A 101 -49.45 -28.65 33.86
CA ALA A 101 -50.19 -29.77 34.43
C ALA A 101 -50.71 -30.67 33.28
N VAL A 102 -50.15 -31.87 33.19
CA VAL A 102 -50.64 -32.97 32.34
C VAL A 102 -52.00 -33.42 32.90
N THR A 103 -53.03 -33.41 32.05
CA THR A 103 -54.26 -34.21 32.19
C THR A 103 -54.36 -35.18 31.03
#